data_AF-A0A0T6XHI3-F1
#
_entry.id   AF-A0A0T6XHI3-F1
#
_cell.length_a   1.000
_cell.length_b   1.000
_cell.length_c   1.000
_cell.angle_alpha   90.00
_cell.angle_beta   90.00
_cell.angle_gamma   90.00
#
_symmetry.space_group_name_H-M   'P 1'
#
loop_
_entity.id
_entity.type
_entity.pdbx_description
1 polymer ?
#
loop_
_entity_poly.entity_id
_entity_poly.type
_entity_poly.pdbx_seq_one_letter_code
_entity_poly.pdbx_strand_id
1 'polypeptide(L)'
;MRASPDPEWLDEAIARLKDGRAVRRDFGEGGRLHIDRLLPFLCVHIAAEHQQPVARDIAQANAAYLLAPSVDIAAVVIERVGRVIEERQGMFIVLEFAELESDDPPAKDAPFLPPFLIEVVAGLSGAEQVAAKALIETAATIEGKFRTPHVTLVERQPEARAGRKTLALDYPHLTVRFAPIYCEPGTRRIYPQLRERLVASVFDAGLRAVAAFARARSDDFRLPTHRALGRKAFVDAVVRADRGIDEIASSFDFLLAVTPINAETAWAEFASSGFSRSPRLYYRPLALQIETAKRKLFTLNFEHLEDPLLYALYREKQQEVDLQLSMISARETRKFVELGRALYGPVESDLLNAASDILARTAADGASSPTSGNKRDCDYIRERAQAMISAYRRQSADFTASVEIRDDLPAGLLVSRGQLLIARSSALDPDRVEALLSHEVGVHLLTYFNGSAQGLRILRSGLAGYEGMQEGLAVFAEYLSAGMTADRLRVLAARVVGCAALLDGALFPETYRLLVDGHGFGTTEAFNITLRIYRGGGLVKDAIYLRGLLQLLEHLADGGSLEPFWMGKIAASHFGAIQELNLRGLLGAAAIRPIFLDDVKARDRLQRAQRGITPLDMVAE
;
A
#
# COMPACT_ATOMS: atom_id res chain seq x y z
N MET A 1 1.53 -46.23 -18.66
CA MET A 1 2.80 -46.79 -18.14
C MET A 1 3.30 -45.81 -17.07
N ARG A 2 3.35 -46.27 -15.81
CA ARG A 2 3.80 -45.65 -14.54
C ARG A 2 3.95 -44.12 -14.47
N ALA A 3 3.05 -43.47 -13.71
CA ALA A 3 3.24 -42.12 -13.20
C ALA A 3 2.75 -41.97 -11.75
N SER A 4 2.83 -43.02 -10.92
CA SER A 4 2.72 -42.82 -9.47
C SER A 4 3.91 -41.96 -9.03
N PRO A 5 3.73 -41.01 -8.08
CA PRO A 5 4.86 -40.31 -7.49
C PRO A 5 5.85 -41.36 -6.98
N ASP A 6 7.15 -41.13 -7.21
CA ASP A 6 8.19 -42.00 -6.71
C ASP A 6 7.95 -42.26 -5.21
N PRO A 7 7.77 -43.53 -4.78
CA PRO A 7 7.48 -43.84 -3.38
C PRO A 7 8.50 -43.21 -2.42
N GLU A 8 9.78 -43.17 -2.80
CA GLU A 8 10.83 -42.53 -1.99
C GLU A 8 10.61 -41.02 -1.86
N TRP A 9 10.20 -40.35 -2.95
CA TRP A 9 9.89 -38.93 -2.94
C TRP A 9 8.75 -38.59 -1.96
N LEU A 10 7.69 -39.40 -1.98
CA LEU A 10 6.51 -39.19 -1.13
C LEU A 10 6.84 -39.49 0.32
N ASP A 11 7.58 -40.56 0.60
CA ASP A 11 8.00 -40.91 1.96
C ASP A 11 8.89 -39.83 2.57
N GLU A 12 9.82 -39.26 1.81
CA GLU A 12 10.63 -38.12 2.26
C GLU A 12 9.77 -36.87 2.51
N ALA A 13 8.82 -36.55 1.63
CA ALA A 13 7.90 -35.43 1.83
C ALA A 13 7.07 -35.61 3.12
N ILE A 14 6.55 -36.82 3.36
CA ILE A 14 5.80 -37.16 4.56
C ILE A 14 6.67 -37.09 5.81
N ALA A 15 7.92 -37.57 5.77
CA ALA A 15 8.85 -37.46 6.89
C ALA A 15 9.08 -35.98 7.27
N ARG A 16 9.30 -35.10 6.27
CA ARG A 16 9.45 -33.66 6.51
C ARG A 16 8.20 -33.04 7.16
N LEU A 17 7.00 -33.41 6.71
CA LEU A 17 5.75 -32.91 7.31
C LEU A 17 5.59 -33.39 8.76
N LYS A 18 5.94 -34.65 9.06
CA LYS A 18 5.97 -35.17 10.43
C LYS A 18 6.97 -34.42 11.31
N ASP A 19 8.09 -34.00 10.76
CA ASP A 19 9.07 -33.17 11.46
C ASP A 19 8.66 -31.68 11.56
N GLY A 20 7.49 -31.31 11.04
CA GLY A 20 7.01 -29.92 11.00
C GLY A 20 7.78 -29.02 10.02
N ARG A 21 8.54 -29.62 9.08
CA ARG A 21 9.32 -28.89 8.07
C ARG A 21 8.48 -28.62 6.82
N ALA A 22 8.77 -27.50 6.17
CA ALA A 22 8.16 -27.16 4.89
C ALA A 22 8.53 -28.19 3.80
N VAL A 23 7.58 -28.41 2.88
CA VAL A 23 7.76 -29.23 1.68
C VAL A 23 7.51 -28.35 0.47
N ARG A 24 8.49 -28.28 -0.44
CA ARG A 24 8.40 -27.52 -1.69
C ARG A 24 9.10 -28.33 -2.78
N ARG A 25 8.38 -29.30 -3.36
CA ARG A 25 8.99 -30.27 -4.27
C ARG A 25 8.11 -30.54 -5.48
N ASP A 26 8.76 -30.57 -6.63
CA ASP A 26 8.16 -31.06 -7.87
C ASP A 26 8.26 -32.58 -7.95
N PHE A 27 7.34 -33.21 -8.70
CA PHE A 27 7.32 -34.64 -8.99
C PHE A 27 6.56 -34.93 -10.30
N GLY A 28 6.96 -36.00 -11.00
CA GLY A 28 6.34 -36.38 -12.27
C GLY A 28 6.32 -35.26 -13.32
N GLU A 29 5.39 -35.35 -14.28
CA GLU A 29 5.20 -34.31 -15.30
C GLU A 29 4.29 -33.20 -14.77
N GLY A 30 4.88 -32.11 -14.27
CA GLY A 30 4.14 -30.92 -13.83
C GLY A 30 3.47 -31.03 -12.46
N GLY A 31 3.72 -32.12 -11.72
CA GLY A 31 3.24 -32.27 -10.35
C GLY A 31 4.09 -31.47 -9.36
N ARG A 32 3.44 -30.89 -8.35
CA ARG A 32 4.12 -30.12 -7.30
C ARG A 32 3.36 -30.17 -5.99
N LEU A 33 4.06 -30.51 -4.90
CA LEU A 33 3.55 -30.39 -3.54
C LEU A 33 4.26 -29.23 -2.84
N HIS A 34 3.47 -28.26 -2.38
CA HIS A 34 3.96 -27.10 -1.66
C HIS A 34 3.16 -26.93 -0.37
N ILE A 35 3.83 -27.09 0.77
CA ILE A 35 3.27 -26.89 2.11
C ILE A 35 4.28 -26.06 2.89
N ASP A 36 3.96 -24.79 3.12
CA ASP A 36 4.80 -23.88 3.91
C ASP A 36 4.82 -24.27 5.41
N ARG A 37 3.66 -24.70 5.91
CA ARG A 37 3.44 -25.19 7.28
C ARG A 37 2.22 -26.09 7.30
N LEU A 38 2.08 -26.92 8.34
CA LEU A 38 0.86 -27.70 8.54
C LEU A 38 -0.32 -26.75 8.75
N LEU A 39 -1.32 -26.88 7.89
CA LEU A 39 -2.57 -26.15 7.89
C LEU A 39 -3.71 -27.18 7.77
N PRO A 40 -4.91 -26.89 8.27
CA PRO A 40 -6.03 -27.83 8.26
C PRO A 40 -6.63 -28.06 6.85
N PHE A 41 -5.90 -27.71 5.78
CA PHE A 41 -6.39 -27.83 4.43
C PHE A 41 -5.28 -28.10 3.40
N LEU A 42 -5.70 -28.56 2.22
CA LEU A 42 -4.86 -28.64 1.03
C LEU A 42 -5.67 -28.16 -0.19
N CYS A 43 -5.16 -27.14 -0.89
CA CYS A 43 -5.73 -26.70 -2.16
C CYS A 43 -5.19 -27.52 -3.32
N VAL A 44 -6.05 -28.03 -4.19
CA VAL A 44 -5.66 -28.98 -5.24
C VAL A 44 -6.08 -28.44 -6.59
N HIS A 45 -5.18 -28.53 -7.56
CA HIS A 45 -5.52 -28.43 -8.97
C HIS A 45 -5.04 -29.69 -9.67
N ILE A 46 -5.93 -30.34 -10.41
CA ILE A 46 -5.64 -31.54 -11.17
C ILE A 46 -5.54 -31.13 -12.64
N ALA A 47 -4.39 -31.42 -13.27
CA ALA A 47 -4.17 -31.13 -14.67
C ALA A 47 -5.25 -31.83 -15.52
N ALA A 48 -5.94 -31.04 -16.34
CA ALA A 48 -6.92 -31.53 -17.30
C ALA A 48 -6.32 -31.60 -18.71
N GLU A 49 -7.03 -32.24 -19.65
CA GLU A 49 -6.66 -32.25 -21.07
C GLU A 49 -6.57 -30.83 -21.67
N HIS A 50 -7.34 -29.90 -21.12
CA HIS A 50 -7.31 -28.47 -21.47
C HIS A 50 -6.55 -27.68 -20.40
N GLN A 51 -5.82 -26.65 -20.81
CA GLN A 51 -5.13 -25.77 -19.87
C GLN A 51 -6.13 -24.98 -19.03
N GLN A 52 -6.03 -25.10 -17.71
CA GLN A 52 -6.84 -24.39 -16.71
C GLN A 52 -5.94 -23.45 -15.88
N PRO A 53 -5.39 -22.39 -16.50
CA PRO A 53 -4.38 -21.55 -15.85
C PRO A 53 -4.91 -20.85 -14.60
N VAL A 54 -6.18 -20.43 -14.57
CA VAL A 54 -6.72 -19.66 -13.44
C VAL A 54 -7.00 -20.57 -12.25
N ALA A 55 -7.52 -21.77 -12.47
CA ALA A 55 -7.70 -22.74 -11.39
C ALA A 55 -6.35 -23.15 -10.77
N ARG A 56 -5.34 -23.34 -11.63
CA ARG A 56 -3.96 -23.55 -11.21
C ARG A 56 -3.43 -22.38 -10.36
N ASP A 57 -3.60 -21.14 -10.82
CA ASP A 57 -3.12 -19.95 -10.10
C ASP A 57 -3.79 -19.79 -8.73
N ILE A 58 -5.10 -20.04 -8.64
CA ILE A 58 -5.84 -20.03 -7.37
C ILE A 58 -5.28 -21.07 -6.41
N ALA A 59 -5.04 -22.30 -6.87
CA ALA A 59 -4.43 -23.33 -6.03
C ALA A 59 -3.03 -22.88 -5.56
N GLN A 60 -2.19 -22.36 -6.47
CA GLN A 60 -0.84 -21.91 -6.16
C GLN A 60 -0.80 -20.69 -5.21
N ALA A 61 -1.82 -19.83 -5.19
CA ALA A 61 -1.87 -18.69 -4.27
C ALA A 61 -1.87 -19.10 -2.78
N ASN A 62 -2.26 -20.33 -2.48
CA ASN A 62 -2.37 -20.84 -1.11
C ASN A 62 -1.02 -21.26 -0.50
N ALA A 63 -0.97 -21.35 0.82
CA ALA A 63 0.21 -21.77 1.59
C ALA A 63 0.41 -23.29 1.62
N ALA A 64 -0.64 -24.05 1.30
CA ALA A 64 -0.65 -25.51 1.19
C ALA A 64 -1.41 -25.89 -0.08
N TYR A 65 -0.69 -26.32 -1.12
CA TYR A 65 -1.28 -26.75 -2.37
C TYR A 65 -0.60 -27.96 -3.02
N LEU A 66 -1.37 -28.62 -3.88
CA LEU A 66 -0.96 -29.73 -4.73
C LEU A 66 -1.38 -29.45 -6.17
N LEU A 67 -0.40 -29.41 -7.07
CA LEU A 67 -0.63 -29.56 -8.50
C LEU A 67 -0.44 -31.04 -8.84
N ALA A 68 -1.48 -31.71 -9.32
CA ALA A 68 -1.46 -33.14 -9.60
C ALA A 68 -1.62 -33.41 -11.11
N PRO A 69 -0.80 -34.28 -11.72
CA PRO A 69 -0.95 -34.62 -13.14
C PRO A 69 -2.22 -35.44 -13.45
N SER A 70 -2.80 -36.12 -12.45
CA SER A 70 -4.01 -36.91 -12.61
C SER A 70 -4.75 -37.09 -11.28
N VAL A 71 -6.03 -37.50 -11.37
CA VAL A 71 -6.88 -37.81 -10.21
C VAL A 71 -6.30 -38.94 -9.36
N ASP A 72 -5.79 -40.00 -10.01
CA ASP A 72 -5.22 -41.15 -9.30
C ASP A 72 -3.98 -40.74 -8.47
N ILE A 73 -3.14 -39.85 -9.01
CA ILE A 73 -1.98 -39.31 -8.29
C ILE A 73 -2.42 -38.37 -7.16
N ALA A 74 -3.39 -37.50 -7.43
CA ALA A 74 -3.94 -36.59 -6.42
C ALA A 74 -4.43 -37.38 -5.20
N ALA A 75 -5.23 -38.43 -5.41
CA ALA A 75 -5.78 -39.27 -4.36
C ALA A 75 -4.67 -39.86 -3.46
N VAL A 76 -3.62 -40.46 -4.05
CA VAL A 76 -2.50 -41.05 -3.30
C VAL A 76 -1.76 -40.03 -2.44
N VAL A 77 -1.46 -38.85 -3.01
CA VAL A 77 -0.74 -37.80 -2.27
C VAL A 77 -1.62 -37.23 -1.16
N ILE A 78 -2.89 -36.94 -1.46
CA ILE A 78 -3.86 -36.39 -0.50
C ILE A 78 -4.08 -37.36 0.66
N GLU A 79 -4.20 -38.66 0.40
CA GLU A 79 -4.40 -39.65 1.47
C GLU A 79 -3.28 -39.61 2.51
N ARG A 80 -2.03 -39.63 2.02
CA ARG A 80 -0.82 -39.66 2.84
C ARG A 80 -0.57 -38.33 3.56
N VAL A 81 -0.75 -37.21 2.87
CA VAL A 81 -0.60 -35.86 3.46
C VAL A 81 -1.71 -35.58 4.46
N GLY A 82 -2.96 -35.90 4.09
CA GLY A 82 -4.15 -35.72 4.91
C GLY A 82 -4.04 -36.44 6.24
N ARG A 83 -3.52 -37.67 6.24
CA ARG A 83 -3.30 -38.44 7.48
C ARG A 83 -2.38 -37.71 8.45
N VAL A 84 -1.27 -37.15 7.95
CA VAL A 84 -0.32 -36.39 8.78
C VAL A 84 -0.96 -35.10 9.31
N ILE A 85 -1.73 -34.41 8.47
CA ILE A 85 -2.40 -33.16 8.87
C ILE A 85 -3.47 -33.45 9.92
N GLU A 86 -4.35 -34.42 9.69
CA GLU A 86 -5.42 -34.78 10.61
C GLU A 86 -4.88 -35.28 11.96
N GLU A 87 -3.84 -36.12 11.97
CA GLU A 87 -3.14 -36.55 13.20
C GLU A 87 -2.59 -35.37 14.01
N ARG A 88 -2.18 -34.27 13.36
CA ARG A 88 -1.48 -33.14 13.99
C ARG A 88 -2.37 -31.94 14.28
N GLN A 89 -3.42 -31.74 13.50
CA GLN A 89 -4.33 -30.59 13.56
C GLN A 89 -5.73 -30.99 14.04
N GLY A 90 -6.06 -32.29 14.10
CA GLY A 90 -7.38 -32.82 14.47
C GLY A 90 -8.46 -32.61 13.40
N MET A 91 -8.11 -32.01 12.26
CA MET A 91 -9.04 -31.68 11.18
C MET A 91 -8.29 -31.54 9.85
N PHE A 92 -8.97 -31.85 8.76
CA PHE A 92 -8.45 -31.70 7.40
C PHE A 92 -9.58 -31.51 6.39
N ILE A 93 -9.41 -30.58 5.44
CA ILE A 93 -10.32 -30.37 4.30
C ILE A 93 -9.54 -30.17 3.00
N VAL A 94 -10.06 -30.69 1.90
CA VAL A 94 -9.48 -30.49 0.56
C VAL A 94 -10.33 -29.49 -0.23
N LEU A 95 -9.68 -28.52 -0.89
CA LEU A 95 -10.34 -27.60 -1.82
C LEU A 95 -9.78 -27.84 -3.21
N GLU A 96 -10.55 -28.48 -4.08
CA GLU A 96 -10.21 -28.68 -5.49
C GLU A 96 -10.69 -27.47 -6.31
N PHE A 97 -9.79 -26.86 -7.09
CA PHE A 97 -10.12 -25.79 -8.03
C PHE A 97 -10.00 -26.29 -9.47
N ALA A 98 -11.03 -26.03 -10.27
CA ALA A 98 -11.08 -26.36 -11.69
C ALA A 98 -11.86 -25.30 -12.47
N GLU A 99 -11.75 -25.36 -13.80
CA GLU A 99 -12.51 -24.50 -14.72
C GLU A 99 -13.59 -25.30 -15.44
N LEU A 100 -14.73 -24.67 -15.72
CA LEU A 100 -15.75 -25.21 -16.62
C LEU A 100 -15.22 -25.17 -18.06
N GLU A 101 -15.70 -26.08 -18.93
CA GLU A 101 -15.29 -26.11 -20.34
C GLU A 101 -15.75 -24.86 -21.10
N SER A 102 -16.94 -24.38 -20.74
CA SER A 102 -17.60 -23.24 -21.34
C SER A 102 -18.26 -22.39 -20.28
N ASP A 103 -18.46 -21.12 -20.61
CA ASP A 103 -19.37 -20.25 -19.91
C ASP A 103 -20.77 -20.49 -20.47
N ASP A 104 -21.53 -21.37 -19.81
CA ASP A 104 -22.94 -21.64 -20.13
C ASP A 104 -23.83 -20.86 -19.16
N PRO A 105 -24.24 -19.62 -19.51
CA PRO A 105 -25.02 -18.80 -18.60
C PRO A 105 -26.37 -19.44 -18.28
N PRO A 106 -26.90 -19.28 -17.05
CA PRO A 106 -28.19 -19.82 -16.64
C PRO A 106 -29.38 -19.35 -17.48
N ALA A 107 -29.27 -18.17 -18.12
CA ALA A 107 -30.27 -17.60 -19.01
C ALA A 107 -29.59 -16.98 -20.25
N LYS A 108 -29.91 -17.49 -21.45
CA LYS A 108 -29.32 -17.03 -22.71
C LYS A 108 -29.99 -15.76 -23.28
N ASP A 109 -31.23 -15.48 -22.88
CA ASP A 109 -32.06 -14.38 -23.40
C ASP A 109 -32.23 -13.20 -22.42
N ALA A 110 -31.26 -12.99 -21.53
CA ALA A 110 -31.35 -11.90 -20.54
C ALA A 110 -31.15 -10.52 -21.22
N PRO A 111 -31.97 -9.49 -20.88
CA PRO A 111 -31.80 -8.12 -21.39
C PRO A 111 -30.57 -7.39 -20.82
N PHE A 112 -29.79 -8.08 -19.99
CA PHE A 112 -28.55 -7.65 -19.35
C PHE A 112 -27.47 -8.72 -19.55
N LEU A 113 -26.21 -8.36 -19.30
CA LEU A 113 -25.11 -9.32 -19.38
C LEU A 113 -25.36 -10.49 -18.41
N PRO A 114 -25.49 -11.74 -18.92
CA PRO A 114 -25.97 -12.85 -18.11
C PRO A 114 -24.97 -13.17 -17.00
N PRO A 115 -25.39 -13.73 -15.86
CA PRO A 115 -24.45 -14.11 -14.83
C PRO A 115 -23.53 -15.24 -15.30
N PHE A 116 -22.40 -15.43 -14.63
CA PHE A 116 -21.48 -16.53 -14.93
C PHE A 116 -21.53 -17.59 -13.83
N LEU A 117 -21.38 -18.86 -14.22
CA LEU A 117 -21.54 -19.97 -13.28
C LEU A 117 -20.30 -20.17 -12.41
N ILE A 118 -20.52 -20.30 -11.09
CA ILE A 118 -19.58 -20.93 -10.16
C ILE A 118 -20.31 -22.13 -9.54
N GLU A 119 -19.86 -23.33 -9.84
CA GLU A 119 -20.35 -24.57 -9.26
C GLU A 119 -19.50 -24.93 -8.02
N VAL A 120 -20.16 -25.13 -6.88
CA VAL A 120 -19.54 -25.63 -5.66
C VAL A 120 -20.12 -27.01 -5.36
N VAL A 121 -19.28 -28.03 -5.37
CA VAL A 121 -19.65 -29.42 -5.05
C VAL A 121 -19.19 -29.75 -3.63
N ALA A 122 -20.12 -30.17 -2.78
CA ALA A 122 -19.85 -30.51 -1.38
C ALA A 122 -20.53 -31.83 -0.96
N GLY A 123 -19.95 -32.50 0.03
CA GLY A 123 -20.56 -33.65 0.70
C GLY A 123 -21.61 -33.24 1.73
N LEU A 124 -22.34 -34.20 2.29
CA LEU A 124 -23.45 -33.95 3.23
C LEU A 124 -23.01 -33.67 4.68
N SER A 125 -21.72 -33.72 5.01
CA SER A 125 -21.30 -33.50 6.39
C SER A 125 -21.53 -32.04 6.82
N GLY A 126 -21.94 -31.82 8.07
CA GLY A 126 -22.27 -30.48 8.57
C GLY A 126 -21.12 -29.48 8.42
N ALA A 127 -19.88 -29.90 8.67
CA ALA A 127 -18.70 -29.05 8.51
C ALA A 127 -18.40 -28.72 7.04
N GLU A 128 -18.60 -29.66 6.10
CA GLU A 128 -18.48 -29.37 4.66
C GLU A 128 -19.53 -28.37 4.20
N GLN A 129 -20.77 -28.52 4.66
CA GLN A 129 -21.88 -27.63 4.31
C GLN A 129 -21.66 -26.19 4.83
N VAL A 130 -21.13 -26.04 6.05
CA VAL A 130 -20.74 -24.72 6.59
C VAL A 130 -19.63 -24.09 5.74
N ALA A 131 -18.62 -24.87 5.35
CA ALA A 131 -17.54 -24.40 4.50
C ALA A 131 -18.03 -23.98 3.11
N ALA A 132 -18.87 -24.80 2.48
CA ALA A 132 -19.49 -24.53 1.18
C ALA A 132 -20.33 -23.25 1.23
N LYS A 133 -21.15 -23.08 2.27
CA LYS A 133 -21.97 -21.88 2.46
C LYS A 133 -21.10 -20.62 2.56
N ALA A 134 -20.04 -20.64 3.36
CA ALA A 134 -19.12 -19.51 3.49
C ALA A 134 -18.42 -19.16 2.16
N LEU A 135 -18.07 -20.18 1.38
CA LEU A 135 -17.52 -20.00 0.03
C LEU A 135 -18.53 -19.34 -0.90
N ILE A 136 -19.77 -19.83 -0.91
CA ILE A 136 -20.85 -19.33 -1.77
C ILE A 136 -21.18 -17.89 -1.45
N GLU A 137 -21.36 -17.56 -0.17
CA GLU A 137 -21.68 -16.19 0.27
C GLU A 137 -20.58 -15.20 -0.15
N THR A 138 -19.31 -15.61 -0.10
CA THR A 138 -18.19 -14.77 -0.54
C THR A 138 -18.06 -14.73 -2.06
N ALA A 139 -18.21 -15.87 -2.74
CA ALA A 139 -18.15 -15.95 -4.19
C ALA A 139 -19.30 -15.20 -4.86
N ALA A 140 -20.44 -15.05 -4.17
CA ALA A 140 -21.58 -14.27 -4.66
C ALA A 140 -21.34 -12.75 -4.61
N THR A 141 -20.43 -12.26 -3.76
CA THR A 141 -20.09 -10.83 -3.68
C THR A 141 -19.00 -10.42 -4.68
N ILE A 142 -18.54 -11.34 -5.53
CA ILE A 142 -17.59 -11.03 -6.59
C ILE A 142 -18.26 -10.05 -7.54
N GLU A 143 -17.87 -8.79 -7.46
CA GLU A 143 -18.28 -7.78 -8.43
C GLU A 143 -17.56 -8.06 -9.76
N GLY A 144 -17.97 -9.03 -10.57
CA GLY A 144 -17.51 -9.06 -11.96
C GLY A 144 -17.94 -7.74 -12.59
N LYS A 145 -17.00 -6.82 -12.87
CA LYS A 145 -17.33 -5.62 -13.63
C LYS A 145 -17.97 -6.18 -14.91
N PHE A 146 -19.22 -5.81 -15.15
CA PHE A 146 -20.06 -6.27 -16.26
C PHE A 146 -20.84 -7.60 -16.09
N ARG A 147 -20.53 -8.52 -15.16
CA ARG A 147 -21.31 -9.77 -14.94
C ARG A 147 -21.29 -10.23 -13.47
N THR A 148 -22.44 -10.62 -12.93
CA THR A 148 -22.53 -11.16 -11.56
C THR A 148 -22.31 -12.68 -11.54
N PRO A 149 -21.72 -13.22 -10.46
CA PRO A 149 -21.61 -14.66 -10.26
C PRO A 149 -23.00 -15.25 -9.96
N HIS A 150 -23.32 -16.36 -10.61
CA HIS A 150 -24.39 -17.27 -10.20
C HIS A 150 -23.74 -18.49 -9.58
N VAL A 151 -23.82 -18.60 -8.25
CA VAL A 151 -23.17 -19.67 -7.51
C VAL A 151 -24.18 -20.76 -7.18
N THR A 152 -23.91 -21.99 -7.61
CA THR A 152 -24.79 -23.14 -7.37
C THR A 152 -24.11 -24.16 -6.46
N LEU A 153 -24.80 -24.59 -5.41
CA LEU A 153 -24.38 -25.72 -4.59
C LEU A 153 -24.92 -27.02 -5.19
N VAL A 154 -24.02 -27.94 -5.52
CA VAL A 154 -24.34 -29.26 -6.05
C VAL A 154 -23.95 -30.31 -5.02
N GLU A 155 -24.89 -31.20 -4.69
CA GLU A 155 -24.62 -32.33 -3.82
C GLU A 155 -23.73 -33.36 -4.55
N ARG A 156 -22.68 -33.82 -3.87
CA ARG A 156 -21.79 -34.85 -4.40
C ARG A 156 -22.54 -36.16 -4.63
N GLN A 157 -22.71 -36.55 -5.89
CA GLN A 157 -23.29 -37.85 -6.23
C GLN A 157 -22.22 -38.96 -6.24
N PRO A 158 -22.55 -40.21 -5.85
CA PRO A 158 -21.58 -41.31 -5.76
C PRO A 158 -21.01 -41.80 -7.09
N GLU A 159 -21.59 -41.48 -8.24
CA GLU A 159 -21.15 -41.99 -9.54
C GLU A 159 -21.24 -40.96 -10.69
N ALA A 160 -20.31 -41.12 -11.64
CA ALA A 160 -20.04 -40.23 -12.76
C ALA A 160 -21.24 -40.05 -13.70
N ARG A 161 -21.93 -38.92 -13.61
CA ARG A 161 -22.57 -38.35 -14.80
C ARG A 161 -21.47 -37.75 -15.67
N ALA A 162 -21.26 -38.35 -16.84
CA ALA A 162 -20.37 -37.91 -17.93
C ALA A 162 -18.86 -38.15 -17.74
N GLY A 163 -18.41 -39.42 -17.82
CA GLY A 163 -17.09 -39.81 -18.38
C GLY A 163 -15.79 -39.32 -17.71
N ARG A 164 -15.84 -38.42 -16.73
CA ARG A 164 -14.69 -37.88 -16.01
C ARG A 164 -14.51 -38.61 -14.68
N LYS A 165 -13.30 -39.12 -14.42
CA LYS A 165 -12.92 -39.62 -13.09
C LYS A 165 -13.05 -38.46 -12.09
N THR A 166 -13.84 -38.66 -11.04
CA THR A 166 -14.00 -37.67 -9.96
C THR A 166 -13.07 -38.03 -8.81
N LEU A 167 -12.53 -37.03 -8.12
CA LEU A 167 -11.69 -37.22 -6.95
C LEU A 167 -12.54 -37.75 -5.79
N ALA A 168 -12.40 -39.02 -5.44
CA ALA A 168 -13.03 -39.64 -4.29
C ALA A 168 -12.05 -39.65 -3.11
N LEU A 169 -12.46 -39.07 -1.98
CA LEU A 169 -11.65 -38.94 -0.78
C LEU A 169 -12.48 -39.29 0.45
N ASP A 170 -11.83 -39.90 1.45
CA ASP A 170 -12.41 -40.13 2.78
C ASP A 170 -12.41 -38.87 3.66
N TYR A 171 -11.83 -37.78 3.17
CA TYR A 171 -11.79 -36.48 3.85
C TYR A 171 -12.90 -35.55 3.34
N PRO A 172 -13.36 -34.61 4.20
CA PRO A 172 -14.10 -33.44 3.76
C PRO A 172 -13.45 -32.80 2.54
N HIS A 173 -14.24 -32.58 1.48
CA HIS A 173 -13.72 -31.86 0.33
C HIS A 173 -14.75 -30.96 -0.31
N LEU A 174 -14.28 -29.91 -0.96
CA LEU A 174 -15.08 -29.02 -1.80
C LEU A 174 -14.43 -28.99 -3.18
N THR A 175 -15.24 -29.10 -4.23
CA THR A 175 -14.79 -28.81 -5.59
C THR A 175 -15.42 -27.51 -6.04
N VAL A 176 -14.59 -26.56 -6.48
CA VAL A 176 -15.01 -25.25 -6.96
C VAL A 176 -14.68 -25.16 -8.43
N ARG A 177 -15.72 -25.11 -9.28
CA ARG A 177 -15.60 -24.91 -10.72
C ARG A 177 -16.17 -23.57 -11.09
N PHE A 178 -15.49 -22.84 -11.95
CA PHE A 178 -15.98 -21.54 -12.41
C PHE A 178 -15.87 -21.42 -13.92
N ALA A 179 -16.80 -20.67 -14.51
CA ALA A 179 -16.80 -20.36 -15.92
C ALA A 179 -15.52 -19.58 -16.31
N PRO A 180 -14.89 -19.87 -17.46
CA PRO A 180 -13.68 -19.20 -17.92
C PRO A 180 -13.99 -17.82 -18.50
N ILE A 181 -14.67 -16.96 -17.74
CA ILE A 181 -15.13 -15.62 -18.16
C ILE A 181 -13.99 -14.69 -18.55
N TYR A 182 -12.77 -15.00 -18.12
CA TYR A 182 -11.57 -14.27 -18.45
C TYR A 182 -11.08 -14.55 -19.87
N CYS A 183 -11.67 -15.50 -20.60
CA CYS A 183 -11.37 -15.76 -22.00
C CYS A 183 -12.32 -14.99 -22.91
N GLU A 184 -11.79 -14.38 -23.97
CA GLU A 184 -12.63 -13.81 -25.04
C GLU A 184 -13.30 -14.96 -25.81
N PRO A 185 -14.65 -15.01 -25.87
CA PRO A 185 -15.38 -16.12 -26.47
C PRO A 185 -14.91 -16.44 -27.90
N GLY A 186 -14.67 -17.73 -28.18
CA GLY A 186 -14.23 -18.19 -29.51
C GLY A 186 -12.78 -17.86 -29.85
N THR A 187 -11.99 -17.34 -28.91
CA THR A 187 -10.57 -17.01 -29.12
C THR A 187 -9.67 -17.58 -28.01
N ARG A 188 -8.34 -17.43 -28.19
CA ARG A 188 -7.34 -17.70 -27.13
C ARG A 188 -6.93 -16.45 -26.36
N ARG A 189 -7.57 -15.30 -26.63
CA ARG A 189 -7.25 -14.04 -25.94
C ARG A 189 -7.91 -14.07 -24.56
N ILE A 190 -7.25 -13.40 -23.62
CA ILE A 190 -7.76 -13.25 -22.26
C ILE A 190 -8.04 -11.78 -21.94
N TYR A 191 -8.92 -11.55 -20.98
CA TYR A 191 -9.16 -10.31 -20.27
C TYR A 191 -8.34 -10.33 -18.97
N PRO A 192 -7.12 -9.73 -18.93
CA PRO A 192 -6.21 -9.90 -17.80
C PRO A 192 -6.80 -9.38 -16.48
N GLN A 193 -7.51 -8.24 -16.52
CA GLN A 193 -8.18 -7.66 -15.36
C GLN A 193 -9.24 -8.61 -14.76
N LEU A 194 -9.98 -9.33 -15.62
CA LEU A 194 -11.01 -10.25 -15.16
C LEU A 194 -10.38 -11.52 -14.57
N ARG A 195 -9.30 -12.03 -15.19
CA ARG A 195 -8.48 -13.11 -14.65
C ARG A 195 -7.97 -12.76 -13.24
N GLU A 196 -7.32 -11.62 -13.07
CA GLU A 196 -6.74 -11.20 -11.79
C GLU A 196 -7.80 -11.11 -10.68
N ARG A 197 -8.96 -10.52 -10.98
CA ARG A 197 -10.07 -10.40 -10.02
C ARG A 197 -10.66 -11.75 -9.65
N LEU A 198 -10.81 -12.65 -10.62
CA LEU A 198 -11.30 -14.00 -10.39
C LEU A 198 -10.35 -14.78 -9.47
N VAL A 199 -9.04 -14.73 -9.74
CA VAL A 199 -8.02 -15.33 -8.87
C VAL A 199 -8.13 -14.80 -7.45
N ALA A 200 -8.08 -13.47 -7.27
CA ALA A 200 -8.10 -12.84 -5.95
C ALA A 200 -9.36 -13.20 -5.15
N SER A 201 -10.52 -13.22 -5.82
CA SER A 201 -11.80 -13.40 -5.15
C SER A 201 -12.09 -14.85 -4.79
N VAL A 202 -11.79 -15.80 -5.70
CA VAL A 202 -11.97 -17.23 -5.42
C VAL A 202 -10.95 -17.69 -4.38
N PHE A 203 -9.73 -17.13 -4.39
CA PHE A 203 -8.75 -17.33 -3.33
C PHE A 203 -9.28 -16.90 -1.95
N ASP A 204 -9.79 -15.67 -1.80
CA ASP A 204 -10.34 -15.19 -0.51
C ASP A 204 -11.55 -16.02 -0.07
N ALA A 205 -12.43 -16.40 -1.00
CA ALA A 205 -13.57 -17.28 -0.74
C ALA A 205 -13.14 -18.67 -0.24
N GLY A 206 -12.08 -19.25 -0.83
CA GLY A 206 -11.47 -20.50 -0.36
C GLY A 206 -10.93 -20.40 1.06
N LEU A 207 -10.20 -19.33 1.40
CA LEU A 207 -9.69 -19.12 2.76
C LEU A 207 -10.81 -18.96 3.79
N ARG A 208 -11.91 -18.27 3.43
CA ARG A 208 -13.08 -18.16 4.30
C ARG A 208 -13.78 -19.49 4.49
N ALA A 209 -13.88 -20.31 3.46
CA ALA A 209 -14.43 -21.66 3.54
C ALA A 209 -13.65 -22.52 4.53
N VAL A 210 -12.31 -22.49 4.46
CA VAL A 210 -11.44 -23.20 5.41
C VAL A 210 -11.59 -22.66 6.82
N ALA A 211 -11.64 -21.35 7.01
CA ALA A 211 -11.84 -20.75 8.33
C ALA A 211 -13.19 -21.15 8.94
N ALA A 212 -14.25 -21.17 8.13
CA ALA A 212 -15.58 -21.61 8.55
C ALA A 212 -15.61 -23.11 8.89
N PHE A 213 -14.97 -23.95 8.06
CA PHE A 213 -14.78 -25.37 8.33
C PHE A 213 -14.09 -25.60 9.68
N ALA A 214 -12.98 -24.91 9.93
CA ALA A 214 -12.17 -25.10 11.12
C ALA A 214 -12.95 -24.70 12.39
N ARG A 215 -13.69 -23.58 12.35
CA ARG A 215 -14.58 -23.16 13.44
C ARG A 215 -15.72 -24.15 13.69
N ALA A 216 -16.27 -24.76 12.63
CA ALA A 216 -17.32 -25.77 12.78
C ALA A 216 -16.80 -27.10 13.37
N ARG A 217 -15.49 -27.37 13.27
CA ARG A 217 -14.83 -28.59 13.79
C ARG A 217 -14.29 -28.42 15.20
N SER A 218 -13.88 -27.20 15.58
CA SER A 218 -13.28 -26.94 16.89
C SER A 218 -13.48 -25.49 17.33
N ASP A 219 -14.07 -25.31 18.51
CA ASP A 219 -14.24 -24.01 19.17
C ASP A 219 -12.91 -23.40 19.64
N ASP A 220 -11.88 -24.25 19.85
CA ASP A 220 -10.55 -23.83 20.30
C ASP A 220 -9.68 -23.28 19.15
N PHE A 221 -10.08 -23.48 17.90
CA PHE A 221 -9.32 -23.00 16.74
C PHE A 221 -9.52 -21.49 16.53
N ARG A 222 -8.62 -20.70 17.13
CA ARG A 222 -8.64 -19.23 17.06
C ARG A 222 -7.78 -18.70 15.92
N LEU A 223 -8.43 -18.20 14.87
CA LEU A 223 -7.80 -17.38 13.83
C LEU A 223 -8.17 -15.90 14.03
N PRO A 224 -7.20 -14.97 14.02
CA PRO A 224 -7.49 -13.54 14.00
C PRO A 224 -8.34 -13.14 12.79
N THR A 225 -8.05 -13.74 11.63
CA THR A 225 -8.80 -13.57 10.36
C THR A 225 -8.55 -14.80 9.48
N HIS A 226 -9.44 -15.08 8.53
CA HIS A 226 -9.26 -16.15 7.53
C HIS A 226 -7.96 -16.01 6.74
N ARG A 227 -7.47 -14.78 6.54
CA ARG A 227 -6.24 -14.50 5.78
C ARG A 227 -4.96 -14.93 6.49
N ALA A 228 -5.02 -15.21 7.80
CA ALA A 228 -3.90 -15.80 8.53
C ALA A 228 -3.56 -17.23 8.04
N LEU A 229 -4.43 -17.85 7.24
CA LEU A 229 -4.20 -19.13 6.55
C LEU A 229 -3.31 -18.98 5.29
N GLY A 230 -3.08 -17.75 4.83
CA GLY A 230 -2.22 -17.44 3.70
C GLY A 230 -0.72 -17.72 3.95
N ARG A 231 0.10 -17.35 2.98
CA ARG A 231 1.56 -17.55 3.00
C ARG A 231 2.22 -16.70 4.10
N LYS A 232 3.29 -17.25 4.69
CA LYS A 232 4.08 -16.60 5.76
C LYS A 232 5.54 -16.31 5.37
N ALA A 233 5.90 -16.54 4.11
CA ALA A 233 7.21 -16.18 3.59
C ALA A 233 7.07 -15.52 2.22
N PHE A 234 7.91 -14.53 1.95
CA PHE A 234 8.06 -13.98 0.60
C PHE A 234 8.81 -14.98 -0.28
N VAL A 235 8.26 -15.28 -1.45
CA VAL A 235 8.96 -16.06 -2.47
C VAL A 235 9.98 -15.20 -3.20
N ASP A 236 11.01 -15.82 -3.80
CA ASP A 236 12.08 -15.11 -4.51
C ASP A 236 11.55 -14.17 -5.61
N ALA A 237 10.44 -14.54 -6.26
CA ALA A 237 9.80 -13.69 -7.25
C ALA A 237 9.36 -12.34 -6.68
N VAL A 238 8.75 -12.33 -5.48
CA VAL A 238 8.34 -11.11 -4.77
C VAL A 238 9.57 -10.28 -4.43
N VAL A 239 10.61 -10.89 -3.85
CA VAL A 239 11.83 -10.17 -3.44
C VAL A 239 12.56 -9.56 -4.65
N ARG A 240 12.57 -10.25 -5.80
CA ARG A 240 13.14 -9.69 -7.04
C ARG A 240 12.34 -8.52 -7.58
N ALA A 241 11.01 -8.64 -7.63
CA ALA A 241 10.13 -7.56 -8.08
C ALA A 241 10.25 -6.32 -7.16
N ASP A 242 10.28 -6.55 -5.85
CA ASP A 242 10.50 -5.54 -4.81
C ASP A 242 11.81 -4.77 -5.00
N ARG A 243 12.93 -5.48 -5.17
CA ARG A 243 14.22 -4.83 -5.44
C ARG A 243 14.20 -4.06 -6.75
N GLY A 244 13.60 -4.62 -7.79
CA GLY A 244 13.51 -3.97 -9.10
C GLY A 244 12.75 -2.66 -9.04
N ILE A 245 11.59 -2.61 -8.36
CA ILE A 245 10.80 -1.38 -8.23
C ILE A 245 11.50 -0.35 -7.35
N ASP A 246 12.11 -0.78 -6.24
CA ASP A 246 12.86 0.08 -5.32
C ASP A 246 14.11 0.68 -5.98
N GLU A 247 14.84 -0.08 -6.81
CA GLU A 247 15.96 0.45 -7.59
C GLU A 247 15.54 1.56 -8.54
N ILE A 248 14.38 1.43 -9.20
CA ILE A 248 13.87 2.44 -10.12
C ILE A 248 13.39 3.66 -9.33
N ALA A 249 12.58 3.46 -8.29
CA ALA A 249 12.10 4.55 -7.44
C ALA A 249 13.26 5.30 -6.76
N SER A 250 14.37 4.60 -6.46
CA SER A 250 15.58 5.20 -5.89
C SER A 250 16.50 5.83 -6.93
N SER A 251 16.26 5.65 -8.24
CA SER A 251 17.11 6.19 -9.30
C SER A 251 16.91 7.69 -9.55
N PHE A 252 15.85 8.28 -8.99
CA PHE A 252 15.57 9.71 -9.05
C PHE A 252 15.08 10.23 -7.70
N ASP A 253 15.19 11.54 -7.50
CA ASP A 253 14.54 12.25 -6.42
C ASP A 253 13.52 13.20 -7.04
N PHE A 254 12.24 12.85 -6.88
CA PHE A 254 11.14 13.61 -7.48
C PHE A 254 11.11 15.06 -6.99
N LEU A 255 11.24 15.28 -5.68
CA LEU A 255 11.16 16.61 -5.10
C LEU A 255 12.34 17.47 -5.52
N LEU A 256 13.56 16.93 -5.55
CA LEU A 256 14.73 17.66 -6.08
C LEU A 256 14.59 17.96 -7.57
N ALA A 257 14.00 17.05 -8.36
CA ALA A 257 13.81 17.25 -9.79
C ALA A 257 12.85 18.40 -10.10
N VAL A 258 11.88 18.67 -9.23
CA VAL A 258 10.85 19.72 -9.41
C VAL A 258 11.06 20.95 -8.54
N THR A 259 12.11 21.00 -7.71
CA THR A 259 12.40 22.15 -6.85
C THR A 259 13.36 23.11 -7.54
N PRO A 260 13.02 24.41 -7.65
CA PRO A 260 13.88 25.38 -8.33
C PRO A 260 15.18 25.64 -7.56
N ILE A 261 16.24 25.97 -8.30
CA ILE A 261 17.59 26.24 -7.76
C ILE A 261 17.88 27.74 -7.58
N ASN A 262 16.94 28.61 -7.96
CA ASN A 262 17.17 30.05 -8.09
C ASN A 262 16.19 30.89 -7.26
N ALA A 263 15.68 30.35 -6.15
CA ALA A 263 14.60 30.95 -5.35
C ALA A 263 14.85 32.42 -4.95
N GLU A 264 16.07 32.75 -4.49
CA GLU A 264 16.43 34.13 -4.11
C GLU A 264 16.41 35.09 -5.30
N THR A 265 16.97 34.67 -6.44
CA THR A 265 16.94 35.48 -7.67
C THR A 265 15.53 35.62 -8.23
N ALA A 266 14.70 34.57 -8.12
CA ALA A 266 13.30 34.58 -8.53
C ALA A 266 12.48 35.56 -7.67
N TRP A 267 12.76 35.62 -6.37
CA TRP A 267 12.17 36.63 -5.47
C TRP A 267 12.54 38.06 -5.91
N ALA A 268 13.83 38.32 -6.15
CA ALA A 268 14.30 39.63 -6.60
C ALA A 268 13.68 40.04 -7.96
N GLU A 269 13.58 39.11 -8.92
CA GLU A 269 12.90 39.35 -10.20
C GLU A 269 11.42 39.68 -9.98
N PHE A 270 10.73 38.89 -9.15
CA PHE A 270 9.31 39.09 -8.87
C PHE A 270 9.04 40.45 -8.19
N ALA A 271 9.82 40.78 -7.16
CA ALA A 271 9.72 42.03 -6.43
C ALA A 271 10.01 43.26 -7.31
N SER A 272 11.06 43.21 -8.15
CA SER A 272 11.39 44.31 -9.07
C SER A 272 10.32 44.54 -10.15
N SER A 273 9.50 43.52 -10.46
CA SER A 273 8.34 43.66 -11.36
C SER A 273 7.10 44.27 -10.70
N GLY A 274 7.18 44.68 -9.43
CA GLY A 274 6.01 45.11 -8.65
C GLY A 274 5.00 43.98 -8.45
N PHE A 275 5.47 42.73 -8.34
CA PHE A 275 4.65 41.54 -8.14
C PHE A 275 3.62 41.27 -9.26
N SER A 276 3.85 41.78 -10.46
CA SER A 276 2.89 41.73 -11.57
C SER A 276 3.17 40.61 -12.58
N ARG A 277 4.42 40.15 -12.68
CA ARG A 277 4.86 39.16 -13.68
C ARG A 277 5.42 37.92 -12.99
N SER A 278 5.04 36.73 -13.44
CA SER A 278 5.59 35.47 -12.93
C SER A 278 7.13 35.45 -13.01
N PRO A 279 7.84 35.08 -11.92
CA PRO A 279 9.29 34.95 -11.95
C PRO A 279 9.72 33.74 -12.79
N ARG A 280 10.95 33.77 -13.29
CA ARG A 280 11.54 32.61 -13.97
C ARG A 280 12.10 31.62 -12.96
N LEU A 281 11.66 30.38 -13.04
CA LEU A 281 12.13 29.28 -12.20
C LEU A 281 13.11 28.42 -12.99
N TYR A 282 14.32 28.25 -12.46
CA TYR A 282 15.33 27.37 -13.04
C TYR A 282 15.44 26.10 -12.21
N TYR A 283 15.71 25.00 -12.88
CA TYR A 283 15.74 23.68 -12.28
C TYR A 283 17.03 22.96 -12.64
N ARG A 284 17.37 21.95 -11.84
CA ARG A 284 18.51 21.07 -12.12
C ARG A 284 18.29 20.34 -13.46
N PRO A 285 19.34 20.23 -14.29
CA PRO A 285 19.34 19.30 -15.40
C PRO A 285 19.04 17.87 -14.93
N LEU A 286 18.21 17.16 -15.70
CA LEU A 286 17.84 15.78 -15.37
C LEU A 286 19.00 14.85 -15.73
N ALA A 287 19.55 14.16 -14.74
CA ALA A 287 20.54 13.09 -14.96
C ALA A 287 19.87 11.76 -15.35
N LEU A 288 18.56 11.61 -15.11
CA LEU A 288 17.80 10.40 -15.39
C LEU A 288 17.32 10.38 -16.85
N GLN A 289 17.59 9.26 -17.55
CA GLN A 289 16.92 8.95 -18.81
C GLN A 289 15.53 8.35 -18.53
N ILE A 290 14.50 9.19 -18.60
CA ILE A 290 13.12 8.85 -18.20
C ILE A 290 12.58 7.64 -18.96
N GLU A 291 12.74 7.61 -20.28
CA GLU A 291 12.24 6.50 -21.12
C GLU A 291 12.91 5.16 -20.77
N THR A 292 14.20 5.18 -20.41
CA THR A 292 14.93 4.00 -19.94
C THR A 292 14.38 3.52 -18.59
N ALA A 293 14.11 4.45 -17.66
CA ALA A 293 13.52 4.14 -16.36
C ALA A 293 12.12 3.53 -16.51
N LYS A 294 11.28 4.12 -17.37
CA LYS A 294 9.94 3.59 -17.70
C LYS A 294 10.02 2.21 -18.32
N ARG A 295 10.91 1.99 -19.30
CA ARG A 295 11.11 0.66 -19.89
C ARG A 295 11.49 -0.36 -18.82
N LYS A 296 12.45 -0.04 -17.93
CA LYS A 296 12.83 -0.93 -16.82
C LYS A 296 11.62 -1.23 -15.92
N LEU A 297 10.81 -0.21 -15.59
CA LEU A 297 9.62 -0.32 -14.74
C LEU A 297 8.56 -1.25 -15.31
N PHE A 298 8.31 -1.19 -16.62
CA PHE A 298 7.32 -2.05 -17.30
C PHE A 298 7.85 -3.42 -17.68
N THR A 299 9.17 -3.67 -17.57
CA THR A 299 9.76 -5.01 -17.70
C THR A 299 9.79 -5.81 -16.40
N LEU A 300 9.42 -5.19 -15.26
CA LEU A 300 9.29 -5.92 -13.99
C LEU A 300 8.17 -6.96 -14.10
N ASN A 301 8.51 -8.23 -13.83
CA ASN A 301 7.56 -9.32 -13.90
C ASN A 301 6.80 -9.45 -12.57
N PHE A 302 5.52 -9.09 -12.60
CA PHE A 302 4.60 -9.28 -11.48
C PHE A 302 3.74 -10.55 -11.58
N GLU A 303 3.75 -11.24 -12.73
CA GLU A 303 2.88 -12.40 -12.99
C GLU A 303 3.18 -13.59 -12.07
N HIS A 304 4.40 -13.67 -11.54
CA HIS A 304 4.80 -14.70 -10.58
C HIS A 304 4.53 -14.33 -9.11
N LEU A 305 3.89 -13.20 -8.82
CA LEU A 305 3.38 -12.94 -7.48
C LEU A 305 2.10 -13.77 -7.27
N GLU A 306 2.29 -14.95 -6.69
CA GLU A 306 1.19 -15.86 -6.34
C GLU A 306 0.25 -15.27 -5.28
N ASP A 307 0.67 -14.24 -4.53
CA ASP A 307 -0.15 -13.55 -3.54
C ASP A 307 -0.90 -12.36 -4.18
N PRO A 308 -2.24 -12.41 -4.30
CA PRO A 308 -3.02 -11.35 -4.94
C PRO A 308 -2.92 -9.99 -4.24
N LEU A 309 -2.70 -9.97 -2.92
CA LEU A 309 -2.55 -8.74 -2.17
C LEU A 309 -1.25 -8.03 -2.55
N LEU A 310 -0.13 -8.76 -2.52
CA LEU A 310 1.17 -8.20 -2.91
C LEU A 310 1.15 -7.77 -4.38
N TYR A 311 0.55 -8.56 -5.26
CA TYR A 311 0.38 -8.19 -6.67
C TYR A 311 -0.26 -6.81 -6.80
N ALA A 312 -1.42 -6.58 -6.16
CA ALA A 312 -2.12 -5.30 -6.20
C ALA A 312 -1.25 -4.13 -5.71
N LEU A 313 -0.59 -4.29 -4.55
CA LEU A 313 0.29 -3.25 -3.98
C LEU A 313 1.43 -2.87 -4.94
N TYR A 314 2.06 -3.85 -5.61
CA TYR A 314 3.12 -3.56 -6.58
C TYR A 314 2.59 -2.95 -7.88
N ARG A 315 1.40 -3.34 -8.34
CA ARG A 315 0.79 -2.71 -9.53
C ARG A 315 0.45 -1.25 -9.28
N GLU A 316 -0.08 -0.92 -8.11
CA GLU A 316 -0.34 0.47 -7.71
C GLU A 316 0.96 1.26 -7.59
N LYS A 317 2.00 0.68 -6.96
CA LYS A 317 3.32 1.33 -6.88
C LYS A 317 3.95 1.55 -8.25
N GLN A 318 3.77 0.61 -9.19
CA GLN A 318 4.24 0.76 -10.57
C GLN A 318 3.59 1.98 -11.23
N GLN A 319 2.27 2.15 -11.06
CA GLN A 319 1.53 3.30 -11.61
C GLN A 319 1.99 4.62 -10.98
N GLU A 320 2.19 4.65 -9.66
CA GLU A 320 2.71 5.83 -8.96
C GLU A 320 4.07 6.28 -9.51
N VAL A 321 5.01 5.32 -9.67
CA VAL A 321 6.35 5.61 -10.19
C VAL A 321 6.29 6.09 -11.65
N ASP A 322 5.42 5.50 -12.49
CA ASP A 322 5.22 5.99 -13.86
C ASP A 322 4.64 7.41 -13.90
N LEU A 323 3.69 7.74 -13.01
CA LEU A 323 3.17 9.11 -12.88
C LEU A 323 4.27 10.09 -12.49
N GLN A 324 5.11 9.76 -11.50
CA GLN A 324 6.24 10.60 -11.09
C GLN A 324 7.23 10.83 -12.24
N LEU A 325 7.59 9.77 -12.99
CA LEU A 325 8.45 9.88 -14.18
C LEU A 325 7.82 10.74 -15.28
N SER A 326 6.51 10.59 -15.49
CA SER A 326 5.75 11.39 -16.44
C SER A 326 5.71 12.87 -16.05
N MET A 327 5.50 13.16 -14.76
CA MET A 327 5.55 14.52 -14.23
C MET A 327 6.93 15.15 -14.43
N ILE A 328 8.01 14.42 -14.14
CA ILE A 328 9.37 14.92 -14.37
C ILE A 328 9.58 15.26 -15.85
N SER A 329 9.07 14.43 -16.78
CA SER A 329 9.13 14.70 -18.23
C SER A 329 8.28 15.91 -18.65
N ALA A 330 7.16 16.12 -17.98
CA ALA A 330 6.20 17.18 -18.27
C ALA A 330 6.49 18.51 -17.53
N ARG A 331 7.61 18.62 -16.81
CA ARG A 331 8.00 19.82 -16.06
C ARG A 331 7.81 21.09 -16.91
N GLU A 332 7.27 22.12 -16.29
CA GLU A 332 7.04 23.45 -16.89
C GLU A 332 5.98 23.45 -18.00
N THR A 333 5.13 22.41 -18.08
CA THR A 333 3.99 22.33 -19.01
C THR A 333 2.67 22.17 -18.26
N ARG A 334 1.54 22.47 -18.94
CA ARG A 334 0.20 22.24 -18.37
C ARG A 334 -0.07 20.77 -18.01
N LYS A 335 0.57 19.82 -18.70
CA LYS A 335 0.45 18.38 -18.40
C LYS A 335 0.98 18.05 -17.00
N PHE A 336 1.95 18.83 -16.48
CA PHE A 336 2.46 18.64 -15.13
C PHE A 336 1.36 18.76 -14.07
N VAL A 337 0.49 19.76 -14.22
CA VAL A 337 -0.63 20.02 -13.29
C VAL A 337 -1.62 18.87 -13.31
N GLU A 338 -2.02 18.39 -14.49
CA GLU A 338 -2.97 17.29 -14.62
C GLU A 338 -2.41 15.96 -14.09
N LEU A 339 -1.14 15.67 -14.36
CA LEU A 339 -0.46 14.50 -13.79
C LEU A 339 -0.31 14.63 -12.27
N GLY A 340 -0.05 15.85 -11.77
CA GLY A 340 -0.03 16.15 -10.35
C GLY A 340 -1.39 15.95 -9.69
N ARG A 341 -2.48 16.33 -10.35
CA ARG A 341 -3.87 16.07 -9.91
C ARG A 341 -4.15 14.56 -9.87
N ALA A 342 -3.66 13.80 -10.84
CA ALA A 342 -3.80 12.35 -10.84
C ALA A 342 -3.00 11.67 -9.71
N LEU A 343 -1.81 12.19 -9.38
CA LEU A 343 -0.94 11.62 -8.33
C LEU A 343 -1.37 12.02 -6.92
N TYR A 344 -1.73 13.28 -6.70
CA TYR A 344 -1.99 13.86 -5.37
C TYR A 344 -3.48 14.11 -5.09
N GLY A 345 -4.36 13.83 -6.05
CA GLY A 345 -5.79 14.11 -5.98
C GLY A 345 -6.16 15.57 -6.30
N PRO A 346 -7.46 15.86 -6.44
CA PRO A 346 -7.97 17.24 -6.56
C PRO A 346 -7.86 17.97 -5.21
N VAL A 347 -8.23 19.25 -5.13
CA VAL A 347 -8.57 19.89 -3.84
C VAL A 347 -10.07 19.75 -3.63
N GLU A 348 -10.48 18.94 -2.66
CA GLU A 348 -11.89 18.67 -2.35
C GLU A 348 -12.56 19.89 -1.70
N SER A 349 -13.87 20.05 -1.91
CA SER A 349 -14.63 21.18 -1.36
C SER A 349 -14.54 21.25 0.17
N ASP A 350 -14.62 20.12 0.86
CA ASP A 350 -14.52 20.07 2.33
C ASP A 350 -13.12 20.47 2.81
N LEU A 351 -12.07 20.06 2.10
CA LEU A 351 -10.69 20.47 2.38
C LEU A 351 -10.50 21.97 2.19
N LEU A 352 -11.05 22.53 1.11
CA LEU A 352 -10.99 23.97 0.83
C LEU A 352 -11.77 24.79 1.87
N ASN A 353 -12.94 24.30 2.29
CA ASN A 353 -13.75 24.91 3.34
C ASN A 353 -13.01 24.92 4.68
N ALA A 354 -12.42 23.79 5.07
CA ALA A 354 -11.62 23.71 6.29
C ALA A 354 -10.42 24.66 6.27
N ALA A 355 -9.70 24.73 5.15
CA ALA A 355 -8.60 25.67 4.97
C ALA A 355 -9.07 27.13 5.07
N SER A 356 -10.20 27.47 4.43
CA SER A 356 -10.75 28.82 4.45
C SER A 356 -11.21 29.23 5.86
N ASP A 357 -11.85 28.32 6.61
CA ASP A 357 -12.25 28.56 8.00
C ASP A 357 -11.03 28.78 8.92
N ILE A 358 -9.97 27.97 8.75
CA ILE A 358 -8.70 28.17 9.47
C ILE A 358 -8.14 29.57 9.21
N LEU A 359 -8.04 29.99 7.94
CA LEU A 359 -7.50 31.31 7.59
C LEU A 359 -8.36 32.45 8.13
N ALA A 360 -9.69 32.29 8.15
CA ALA A 360 -10.61 33.28 8.68
C ALA A 360 -10.51 33.42 10.20
N ARG A 361 -10.51 32.31 10.94
CA ARG A 361 -10.51 32.32 12.42
C ARG A 361 -9.19 32.75 13.03
N THR A 362 -8.08 32.46 12.34
CA THR A 362 -6.73 32.86 12.77
C THR A 362 -6.32 34.25 12.29
N ALA A 363 -7.17 34.95 11.52
CA ALA A 363 -6.87 36.30 11.05
C ALA A 363 -6.84 37.34 12.18
N ALA A 364 -7.57 37.10 13.28
CA ALA A 364 -7.75 38.04 14.38
C ALA A 364 -6.64 37.99 15.44
N ASP A 365 -5.87 36.89 15.52
CA ASP A 365 -4.84 36.71 16.54
C ASP A 365 -3.60 37.59 16.34
N GLY A 366 -3.58 38.40 15.27
CA GLY A 366 -2.50 39.31 14.94
C GLY A 366 -1.26 38.56 14.50
N ALA A 367 -0.46 39.18 13.62
CA ALA A 367 0.88 38.69 13.36
C ALA A 367 1.62 38.67 14.70
N SER A 368 1.94 37.47 15.22
CA SER A 368 2.98 37.34 16.23
C SER A 368 4.17 38.12 15.68
N SER A 369 4.52 39.25 16.31
CA SER A 369 5.73 39.99 15.92
C SER A 369 6.84 38.97 15.82
N PRO A 370 7.63 38.93 14.72
CA PRO A 370 8.72 37.98 14.61
C PRO A 370 9.54 38.16 15.88
N THR A 371 9.58 37.13 16.73
CA THR A 371 10.43 37.17 17.90
C THR A 371 11.81 37.45 17.34
N SER A 372 12.36 38.61 17.67
CA SER A 372 13.74 39.02 17.44
C SER A 372 14.70 38.13 18.26
N GLY A 373 14.41 36.83 18.34
CA GLY A 373 15.28 35.81 18.86
C GLY A 373 16.38 35.56 17.84
N ASN A 374 17.55 35.20 18.35
CA ASN A 374 18.69 34.82 17.54
C ASN A 374 18.33 33.56 16.74
N LYS A 375 17.91 33.73 15.48
CA LYS A 375 17.57 32.61 14.59
C LYS A 375 18.72 31.62 14.54
N ARG A 376 18.38 30.34 14.49
CA ARG A 376 19.32 29.24 14.43
C ARG A 376 19.64 28.90 12.99
N ASP A 377 20.90 29.00 12.63
CA ASP A 377 21.39 28.73 11.28
C ASP A 377 21.45 27.23 10.96
N CYS A 378 21.86 26.92 9.73
CA CYS A 378 21.98 25.56 9.24
C CYS A 378 22.96 24.69 10.04
N ASP A 379 23.98 25.27 10.68
CA ASP A 379 24.97 24.54 11.47
C ASP A 379 24.38 24.09 12.81
N TYR A 380 23.65 24.97 13.49
CA TYR A 380 22.89 24.61 14.69
C TYR A 380 21.84 23.53 14.36
N ILE A 381 21.09 23.71 13.28
CA ILE A 381 20.07 22.72 12.87
C ILE A 381 20.72 21.36 12.59
N ARG A 382 21.89 21.33 11.93
CA ARG A 382 22.65 20.10 11.68
C ARG A 382 23.07 19.42 12.98
N GLU A 383 23.57 20.17 13.97
CA GLU A 383 23.96 19.62 15.27
C GLU A 383 22.76 18.95 15.97
N ARG A 384 21.61 19.66 16.00
CA ARG A 384 20.37 19.13 16.58
C ARG A 384 19.86 17.89 15.84
N ALA A 385 19.91 17.90 14.51
CA ALA A 385 19.57 16.73 13.69
C ALA A 385 20.47 15.53 14.01
N GLN A 386 21.79 15.74 14.10
CA GLN A 386 22.74 14.69 14.45
C GLN A 386 22.50 14.12 15.85
N ALA A 387 22.12 14.96 16.81
CA ALA A 387 21.74 14.51 18.15
C ALA A 387 20.49 13.62 18.12
N MET A 388 19.44 14.02 17.38
CA MET A 388 18.21 13.23 17.21
C MET A 388 18.48 11.90 16.47
N ILE A 389 19.28 11.92 15.40
CA ILE A 389 19.72 10.72 14.68
C ILE A 389 20.49 9.77 15.61
N SER A 390 21.36 10.32 16.46
CA SER A 390 22.10 9.53 17.44
C SER A 390 21.19 8.91 18.51
N ALA A 391 20.07 9.57 18.85
CA ALA A 391 19.05 9.01 19.73
C ALA A 391 18.34 7.81 19.11
N TYR A 392 17.93 7.91 17.84
CA TYR A 392 17.35 6.78 17.11
C TYR A 392 18.33 5.65 16.89
N ARG A 393 19.62 5.94 16.67
CA ARG A 393 20.66 4.92 16.56
C ARG A 393 20.83 4.08 17.83
N ARG A 394 20.49 4.63 19.01
CA ARG A 394 20.46 3.86 20.26
C ARG A 394 19.29 2.88 20.33
N GLN A 395 18.17 3.16 19.65
CA GLN A 395 17.06 2.21 19.53
C GLN A 395 17.36 1.13 18.50
N SER A 396 18.00 1.48 17.38
CA SER A 396 18.43 0.53 16.34
C SER A 396 19.73 0.96 15.68
N ALA A 397 20.73 0.08 15.69
CA ALA A 397 22.04 0.32 15.07
C ALA A 397 21.93 0.58 13.54
N ASP A 398 20.86 0.10 12.91
CA ASP A 398 20.61 0.26 11.47
C ASP A 398 20.14 1.68 11.09
N PHE A 399 19.81 2.54 12.08
CA PHE A 399 19.48 3.95 11.84
C PHE A 399 20.74 4.76 11.48
N THR A 400 21.11 4.65 10.21
CA THR A 400 22.36 5.16 9.63
C THR A 400 22.13 6.41 8.77
N ALA A 401 21.23 7.30 9.24
CA ALA A 401 20.92 8.54 8.53
C ALA A 401 22.13 9.48 8.42
N SER A 402 22.26 10.16 7.28
CA SER A 402 23.26 11.22 7.06
C SER A 402 22.62 12.61 6.99
N VAL A 403 23.40 13.66 7.28
CA VAL A 403 22.96 15.06 7.18
C VAL A 403 23.88 15.80 6.21
N GLU A 404 23.31 16.51 5.25
CA GLU A 404 24.04 17.27 4.22
C GLU A 404 23.53 18.71 4.13
N ILE A 405 24.44 19.68 4.08
CA ILE A 405 24.10 21.10 3.86
C ILE A 405 24.28 21.41 2.38
N ARG A 406 23.28 22.04 1.76
CA ARG A 406 23.21 22.29 0.31
C ARG A 406 22.89 23.74 -0.04
N ASP A 407 23.53 24.24 -1.09
CA ASP A 407 23.35 25.61 -1.61
C ASP A 407 22.22 25.73 -2.63
N ASP A 408 21.82 24.63 -3.24
CA ASP A 408 20.88 24.61 -4.36
C ASP A 408 19.42 24.42 -3.93
N LEU A 409 19.13 24.45 -2.62
CA LEU A 409 17.80 24.26 -2.04
C LEU A 409 17.20 25.59 -1.55
N PRO A 410 15.88 25.79 -1.67
CA PRO A 410 15.20 26.88 -0.97
C PRO A 410 15.28 26.65 0.56
N ALA A 411 15.22 27.72 1.34
CA ALA A 411 15.28 27.66 2.80
C ALA A 411 14.31 26.62 3.38
N GLY A 412 14.82 25.74 4.25
CA GLY A 412 14.09 24.61 4.79
C GLY A 412 14.90 23.31 4.78
N LEU A 413 14.21 22.24 5.17
CA LEU A 413 14.73 20.88 5.25
C LEU A 413 14.01 20.02 4.21
N LEU A 414 14.69 18.96 3.75
CA LEU A 414 14.13 17.97 2.86
C LEU A 414 14.75 16.60 3.15
N VAL A 415 13.92 15.58 3.30
CA VAL A 415 14.40 14.20 3.38
C VAL A 415 14.45 13.56 2.01
N SER A 416 15.62 13.00 1.67
CA SER A 416 15.84 12.17 0.50
C SER A 416 16.37 10.81 0.94
N ARG A 417 15.52 9.79 0.88
CA ARG A 417 15.85 8.43 1.34
C ARG A 417 16.34 8.44 2.78
N GLY A 418 17.57 7.99 3.04
CA GLY A 418 18.20 7.99 4.37
C GLY A 418 18.98 9.28 4.68
N GLN A 419 18.75 10.38 3.97
CA GLN A 419 19.49 11.63 4.12
C GLN A 419 18.57 12.78 4.49
N LEU A 420 19.00 13.59 5.46
CA LEU A 420 18.43 14.90 5.73
C LEU A 420 19.24 15.96 4.98
N LEU A 421 18.60 16.69 4.09
CA LEU A 421 19.19 17.81 3.37
C LEU A 421 18.75 19.12 4.03
N ILE A 422 19.71 19.98 4.35
CA ILE A 422 19.48 21.29 4.98
C ILE A 422 19.93 22.36 3.99
N ALA A 423 19.05 23.28 3.61
CA ALA A 423 19.46 24.41 2.78
C ALA A 423 20.41 25.33 3.57
N ARG A 424 21.51 25.79 2.96
CA ARG A 424 22.49 26.68 3.62
C ARG A 424 21.85 27.98 4.13
N SER A 425 20.87 28.49 3.39
CA SER A 425 20.11 29.70 3.76
C SER A 425 19.06 29.47 4.86
N SER A 426 18.96 28.26 5.43
CA SER A 426 17.98 27.96 6.49
C SER A 426 18.34 28.68 7.79
N ALA A 427 17.39 29.46 8.29
CA ALA A 427 17.44 30.10 9.60
C ALA A 427 16.06 29.99 10.27
N LEU A 428 15.98 29.28 11.40
CA LEU A 428 14.72 28.96 12.08
C LEU A 428 14.68 29.52 13.50
N ASP A 429 13.49 29.84 14.00
CA ASP A 429 13.31 30.16 15.41
C ASP A 429 13.62 28.92 16.27
N PRO A 430 14.18 29.10 17.49
CA PRO A 430 14.59 27.97 18.34
C PRO A 430 13.50 26.91 18.54
N ASP A 431 12.27 27.34 18.82
CA ASP A 431 11.14 26.44 19.08
C ASP A 431 10.69 25.69 17.81
N ARG A 432 11.01 26.23 16.63
CA ARG A 432 10.69 25.61 15.34
C ARG A 432 11.67 24.50 14.96
N VAL A 433 12.90 24.54 15.47
CA VAL A 433 13.93 23.54 15.14
C VAL A 433 13.49 22.15 15.57
N GLU A 434 13.10 21.96 16.84
CA GLU A 434 12.72 20.63 17.36
C GLU A 434 11.46 20.09 16.69
N ALA A 435 10.47 20.95 16.41
CA ALA A 435 9.25 20.58 15.71
C ALA A 435 9.55 20.11 14.28
N LEU A 436 10.39 20.85 13.54
CA LEU A 436 10.77 20.48 12.19
C LEU A 436 11.66 19.23 12.15
N LEU A 437 12.52 19.01 13.15
CA LEU A 437 13.27 17.75 13.25
C LEU A 437 12.36 16.58 13.62
N SER A 438 11.32 16.78 14.44
CA SER A 438 10.30 15.77 14.70
C SER A 438 9.54 15.39 13.42
N HIS A 439 9.26 16.37 12.56
CA HIS A 439 8.69 16.17 11.24
C HIS A 439 9.63 15.36 10.33
N GLU A 440 10.84 15.85 10.09
CA GLU A 440 11.74 15.30 9.07
C GLU A 440 12.44 14.01 9.55
N VAL A 441 13.00 14.03 10.75
CA VAL A 441 13.74 12.89 11.31
C VAL A 441 12.77 11.93 12.00
N GLY A 442 11.86 12.47 12.82
CA GLY A 442 10.97 11.67 13.65
C GLY A 442 9.82 10.99 12.92
N VAL A 443 9.53 11.41 11.67
CA VAL A 443 8.58 10.74 10.79
C VAL A 443 9.27 10.23 9.53
N HIS A 444 9.75 11.11 8.62
CA HIS A 444 10.19 10.67 7.29
C HIS A 444 11.42 9.75 7.30
N LEU A 445 12.46 10.08 8.08
CA LEU A 445 13.61 9.18 8.24
C LEU A 445 13.24 7.94 9.06
N LEU A 446 12.51 8.11 10.17
CA LEU A 446 12.06 6.99 11.00
C LEU A 446 11.33 5.91 10.19
N THR A 447 10.35 6.30 9.38
CA THR A 447 9.56 5.38 8.56
C THR A 447 10.37 4.81 7.39
N TYR A 448 11.35 5.54 6.86
CA TYR A 448 12.30 5.00 5.88
C TYR A 448 13.14 3.85 6.47
N PHE A 449 13.69 4.01 7.68
CA PHE A 449 14.51 2.99 8.32
C PHE A 449 13.67 1.82 8.84
N ASN A 450 12.51 2.08 9.46
CA ASN A 450 11.59 1.01 9.85
C ASN A 450 11.12 0.22 8.63
N GLY A 451 10.73 0.89 7.55
CA GLY A 451 10.34 0.24 6.30
C GLY A 451 11.47 -0.60 5.68
N SER A 452 12.73 -0.19 5.89
CA SER A 452 13.90 -0.96 5.43
C SER A 452 14.10 -2.27 6.23
N ALA A 453 13.58 -2.34 7.45
CA ALA A 453 13.67 -3.50 8.33
C ALA A 453 12.55 -4.55 8.11
N GLN A 454 11.55 -4.26 7.26
CA GLN A 454 10.35 -5.10 7.08
C GLN A 454 10.52 -6.26 6.07
N GLY A 455 11.72 -6.47 5.53
CA GLY A 455 12.00 -7.54 4.55
C GLY A 455 11.61 -7.21 3.10
N LEU A 456 10.72 -6.24 2.87
CA LEU A 456 10.40 -5.67 1.55
C LEU A 456 10.72 -4.17 1.53
N ARG A 457 11.39 -3.74 0.46
CA ARG A 457 11.81 -2.35 0.24
C ARG A 457 10.69 -1.44 -0.24
N ILE A 458 9.56 -1.98 -0.69
CA ILE A 458 8.37 -1.18 -0.98
C ILE A 458 7.91 -0.38 0.26
N LEU A 459 8.17 -0.88 1.48
CA LEU A 459 7.79 -0.20 2.72
C LEU A 459 8.74 0.96 3.09
N ARG A 460 9.98 1.00 2.58
CA ARG A 460 10.88 2.17 2.73
C ARG A 460 10.69 3.20 1.62
N SER A 461 10.34 2.76 0.41
CA SER A 461 10.06 3.62 -0.75
C SER A 461 8.62 4.14 -0.76
N GLY A 462 7.74 3.47 -0.01
CA GLY A 462 6.35 3.81 0.24
C GLY A 462 5.36 3.09 -0.65
N LEU A 463 4.25 2.64 -0.08
CA LEU A 463 3.09 2.15 -0.83
C LEU A 463 2.42 3.29 -1.60
N ALA A 464 1.74 3.01 -2.71
CA ALA A 464 1.15 4.06 -3.53
C ALA A 464 0.21 4.99 -2.72
N GLY A 465 0.37 6.31 -2.85
CA GLY A 465 -0.45 7.29 -2.14
C GLY A 465 -0.08 7.51 -0.66
N TYR A 466 1.05 6.96 -0.19
CA TYR A 466 1.47 7.09 1.21
C TYR A 466 1.72 8.53 1.66
N GLU A 467 2.04 9.43 0.72
CA GLU A 467 2.55 10.78 1.02
C GLU A 467 1.55 11.56 1.88
N GLY A 468 0.23 11.50 1.59
CA GLY A 468 -0.78 12.23 2.37
C GLY A 468 -0.74 11.87 3.85
N MET A 469 -0.73 10.57 4.18
CA MET A 469 -0.70 10.12 5.56
C MET A 469 0.63 10.44 6.25
N GLN A 470 1.77 10.32 5.55
CA GLN A 470 3.07 10.70 6.11
C GLN A 470 3.15 12.20 6.41
N GLU A 471 2.69 13.07 5.50
CA GLU A 471 2.69 14.51 5.76
C GLU A 471 1.74 14.88 6.90
N GLY A 472 0.56 14.23 6.98
CA GLY A 472 -0.36 14.40 8.11
C GLY A 472 0.28 14.01 9.44
N LEU A 473 0.94 12.85 9.47
CA LEU A 473 1.66 12.36 10.65
C LEU A 473 2.82 13.27 11.05
N ALA A 474 3.53 13.83 10.07
CA ALA A 474 4.63 14.75 10.30
C ALA A 474 4.16 16.11 10.82
N VAL A 475 3.04 16.64 10.31
CA VAL A 475 2.38 17.82 10.87
C VAL A 475 1.87 17.56 12.29
N PHE A 476 1.31 16.39 12.54
CA PHE A 476 0.88 16.00 13.88
C PHE A 476 2.06 15.83 14.85
N ALA A 477 3.21 15.33 14.38
CA ALA A 477 4.44 15.29 15.16
C ALA A 477 4.91 16.70 15.56
N GLU A 478 4.72 17.72 14.72
CA GLU A 478 4.97 19.12 15.11
C GLU A 478 4.07 19.53 16.29
N TYR A 479 2.79 19.14 16.30
CA TYR A 479 1.88 19.41 17.41
C TYR A 479 2.27 18.68 18.70
N LEU A 480 2.58 17.38 18.59
CA LEU A 480 3.01 16.57 19.75
C LEU A 480 4.26 17.16 20.41
N SER A 481 5.19 17.67 19.59
CA SER A 481 6.42 18.35 20.03
C SER A 481 6.24 19.83 20.40
N ALA A 482 5.00 20.31 20.63
CA ALA A 482 4.68 21.69 21.02
C ALA A 482 5.09 22.77 20.00
N GLY A 483 5.21 22.43 18.72
CA GLY A 483 5.63 23.34 17.65
C GLY A 483 4.54 23.75 16.66
N MET A 484 3.28 23.43 16.95
CA MET A 484 2.13 23.89 16.17
C MET A 484 1.69 25.27 16.65
N THR A 485 1.67 26.25 15.75
CA THR A 485 1.27 27.64 16.01
C THR A 485 0.18 28.08 15.05
N ALA A 486 -0.52 29.18 15.36
CA ALA A 486 -1.51 29.77 14.47
C ALA A 486 -0.90 30.09 13.09
N ASP A 487 0.28 30.71 13.05
CA ASP A 487 1.01 31.00 11.80
C ASP A 487 1.34 29.73 11.01
N ARG A 488 1.79 28.66 11.69
CA ARG A 488 2.08 27.38 11.04
C ARG A 488 0.82 26.78 10.42
N LEU A 489 -0.28 26.80 11.15
CA LEU A 489 -1.58 26.29 10.69
C LEU A 489 -2.10 27.12 9.51
N ARG A 490 -1.94 28.45 9.55
CA ARG A 490 -2.25 29.37 8.45
C ARG A 490 -1.48 29.02 7.19
N VAL A 491 -0.17 28.75 7.28
CA VAL A 491 0.65 28.33 6.13
C VAL A 491 0.12 27.03 5.50
N LEU A 492 -0.32 26.06 6.30
CA LEU A 492 -0.90 24.81 5.79
C LEU A 492 -2.22 25.05 5.05
N ALA A 493 -3.08 25.89 5.60
CA ALA A 493 -4.34 26.26 4.95
C ALA A 493 -4.15 27.10 3.68
N ALA A 494 -3.22 28.06 3.70
CA ALA A 494 -2.86 28.86 2.52
C ALA A 494 -2.33 28.01 1.37
N ARG A 495 -1.60 26.91 1.67
CA ARG A 495 -1.17 25.95 0.65
C ARG A 495 -2.35 25.28 -0.04
N VAL A 496 -3.39 24.90 0.70
CA VAL A 496 -4.62 24.33 0.12
C VAL A 496 -5.33 25.35 -0.78
N VAL A 497 -5.55 26.56 -0.27
CA VAL A 497 -6.22 27.63 -1.03
C VAL A 497 -5.43 27.98 -2.29
N GLY A 498 -4.11 28.10 -2.20
CA GLY A 498 -3.26 28.38 -3.35
C GLY A 498 -3.20 27.21 -4.34
N CYS A 499 -3.26 25.94 -3.89
CA CYS A 499 -3.42 24.81 -4.79
C CYS A 499 -4.77 24.84 -5.51
N ALA A 500 -5.86 25.20 -4.83
CA ALA A 500 -7.16 25.37 -5.47
C ALA A 500 -7.11 26.46 -6.55
N ALA A 501 -6.55 27.63 -6.23
CA ALA A 501 -6.36 28.71 -7.19
C ALA A 501 -5.54 28.28 -8.42
N LEU A 502 -4.42 27.58 -8.21
CA LEU A 502 -3.63 27.00 -9.30
C LEU A 502 -4.47 26.08 -10.19
N LEU A 503 -5.26 25.19 -9.58
CA LEU A 503 -6.10 24.22 -10.32
C LEU A 503 -7.24 24.88 -11.08
N ASP A 504 -7.68 26.06 -10.64
CA ASP A 504 -8.66 26.92 -11.32
C ASP A 504 -8.02 27.81 -12.40
N GLY A 505 -6.70 27.69 -12.60
CA GLY A 505 -5.96 28.36 -13.68
C GLY A 505 -5.31 29.67 -13.28
N ALA A 506 -5.30 30.02 -12.00
CA ALA A 506 -4.61 31.23 -11.53
C ALA A 506 -3.11 31.17 -11.86
N LEU A 507 -2.54 32.30 -12.24
CA LEU A 507 -1.12 32.50 -12.46
C LEU A 507 -0.41 32.80 -11.13
N PHE A 508 0.92 32.65 -11.12
CA PHE A 508 1.75 32.93 -9.94
C PHE A 508 1.42 34.28 -9.26
N PRO A 509 1.31 35.42 -9.98
CA PRO A 509 1.02 36.71 -9.35
C PRO A 509 -0.38 36.79 -8.74
N GLU A 510 -1.34 36.02 -9.26
CA GLU A 510 -2.72 36.03 -8.79
C GLU A 510 -2.84 35.25 -7.49
N THR A 511 -2.25 34.07 -7.40
CA THR A 511 -2.16 33.30 -6.15
C THR A 511 -1.36 34.06 -5.09
N TYR A 512 -0.27 34.73 -5.48
CA TYR A 512 0.48 35.59 -4.57
C TYR A 512 -0.40 36.71 -3.98
N ARG A 513 -1.12 37.46 -4.83
CA ARG A 513 -2.04 38.52 -4.39
C ARG A 513 -3.18 37.98 -3.54
N LEU A 514 -3.72 36.81 -3.87
CA LEU A 514 -4.72 36.15 -3.04
C LEU A 514 -4.23 35.93 -1.60
N LEU A 515 -2.98 35.51 -1.43
CA LEU A 515 -2.40 35.31 -0.10
C LEU A 515 -2.12 36.62 0.63
N VAL A 516 -1.56 37.63 -0.06
CA VAL A 516 -1.24 38.93 0.56
C VAL A 516 -2.52 39.71 0.87
N ASP A 517 -3.33 40.00 -0.15
CA ASP A 517 -4.48 40.90 -0.06
C ASP A 517 -5.70 40.21 0.53
N GLY A 518 -5.92 38.93 0.19
CA GLY A 518 -7.09 38.17 0.62
C GLY A 518 -6.94 37.52 2.00
N HIS A 519 -5.72 37.19 2.41
CA HIS A 519 -5.47 36.45 3.66
C HIS A 519 -4.45 37.12 4.59
N GLY A 520 -3.87 38.25 4.23
CA GLY A 520 -3.01 39.04 5.11
C GLY A 520 -1.62 38.45 5.36
N PHE A 521 -1.09 37.63 4.45
CA PHE A 521 0.27 37.10 4.57
C PHE A 521 1.32 38.18 4.28
N GLY A 522 2.46 38.11 4.97
CA GLY A 522 3.63 38.92 4.65
C GLY A 522 4.16 38.61 3.24
N THR A 523 4.73 39.61 2.57
CA THR A 523 5.12 39.51 1.15
C THR A 523 6.12 38.38 0.88
N THR A 524 7.14 38.18 1.73
CA THR A 524 8.12 37.09 1.58
C THR A 524 7.50 35.72 1.83
N GLU A 525 6.60 35.61 2.82
CA GLU A 525 5.94 34.35 3.16
C GLU A 525 4.95 33.91 2.06
N ALA A 526 4.12 34.85 1.58
CA ALA A 526 3.22 34.62 0.46
C ALA A 526 3.98 34.16 -0.79
N PHE A 527 5.15 34.74 -1.07
CA PHE A 527 6.00 34.30 -2.17
C PHE A 527 6.51 32.88 -1.96
N ASN A 528 7.00 32.54 -0.77
CA ASN A 528 7.51 31.19 -0.48
C ASN A 528 6.41 30.12 -0.60
N ILE A 529 5.18 30.42 -0.15
CA ILE A 529 4.02 29.54 -0.35
C ILE A 529 3.72 29.38 -1.84
N THR A 530 3.64 30.49 -2.57
CA THR A 530 3.37 30.49 -4.02
C THR A 530 4.46 29.75 -4.79
N LEU A 531 5.74 29.95 -4.47
CA LEU A 531 6.87 29.25 -5.08
C LEU A 531 6.75 27.73 -4.94
N ARG A 532 6.33 27.24 -3.76
CA ARG A 532 6.14 25.80 -3.54
C ARG A 532 4.99 25.21 -4.36
N ILE A 533 3.93 25.99 -4.57
CA ILE A 533 2.76 25.59 -5.37
C ILE A 533 3.10 25.61 -6.86
N TYR A 534 3.87 26.59 -7.35
CA TYR A 534 4.15 26.74 -8.79
C TYR A 534 5.42 26.04 -9.27
N ARG A 535 6.16 25.38 -8.37
CA ARG A 535 7.33 24.58 -8.77
C ARG A 535 6.95 23.44 -9.72
N GLY A 536 7.85 23.12 -10.64
CA GLY A 536 7.61 22.15 -11.72
C GLY A 536 6.56 22.59 -12.74
N GLY A 537 6.01 23.80 -12.63
CA GLY A 537 4.88 24.28 -13.45
C GLY A 537 3.53 24.25 -12.73
N GLY A 538 3.47 23.74 -11.48
CA GLY A 538 2.25 23.67 -10.67
C GLY A 538 2.12 22.33 -9.95
N LEU A 539 2.65 22.24 -8.72
CA LEU A 539 2.65 21.05 -7.89
C LEU A 539 1.61 21.15 -6.77
N VAL A 540 0.49 20.43 -6.93
CA VAL A 540 -0.61 20.38 -5.95
C VAL A 540 -0.33 19.52 -4.72
N LYS A 541 0.88 18.92 -4.62
CA LYS A 541 1.32 18.12 -3.46
C LYS A 541 1.09 18.84 -2.13
N ASP A 542 1.28 20.16 -2.09
CA ASP A 542 1.23 20.91 -0.83
C ASP A 542 -0.17 20.93 -0.18
N ALA A 543 -1.24 20.57 -0.91
CA ALA A 543 -2.58 20.36 -0.34
C ALA A 543 -2.67 19.11 0.57
N ILE A 544 -1.82 18.10 0.37
CA ILE A 544 -1.92 16.83 1.09
C ILE A 544 -1.54 16.95 2.57
N TYR A 545 -0.85 18.03 2.97
CA TYR A 545 -0.44 18.23 4.37
C TYR A 545 -1.66 18.42 5.28
N LEU A 546 -2.55 19.36 4.94
CA LEU A 546 -3.78 19.58 5.71
C LEU A 546 -4.75 18.42 5.53
N ARG A 547 -4.87 17.86 4.31
CA ARG A 547 -5.69 16.67 4.05
C ARG A 547 -5.28 15.50 4.94
N GLY A 548 -3.98 15.20 4.97
CA GLY A 548 -3.41 14.14 5.79
C GLY A 548 -3.63 14.37 7.28
N LEU A 549 -3.49 15.61 7.75
CA LEU A 549 -3.78 15.95 9.15
C LEU A 549 -5.25 15.68 9.50
N LEU A 550 -6.19 16.12 8.64
CA LEU A 550 -7.61 15.88 8.85
C LEU A 550 -7.93 14.38 8.89
N GLN A 551 -7.42 13.62 7.92
CA GLN A 551 -7.57 12.15 7.87
C GLN A 551 -7.00 11.47 9.11
N LEU A 552 -5.86 11.94 9.62
CA LEU A 552 -5.23 11.40 10.81
C LEU A 552 -6.05 11.68 12.07
N LEU A 553 -6.57 12.90 12.23
CA LEU A 553 -7.40 13.28 13.37
C LEU A 553 -8.71 12.50 13.37
N GLU A 554 -9.33 12.30 12.21
CA GLU A 554 -10.51 11.44 12.03
C GLU A 554 -10.20 9.99 12.43
N HIS A 555 -9.11 9.41 11.91
CA HIS A 555 -8.67 8.06 12.28
C HIS A 555 -8.45 7.90 13.79
N LEU A 556 -7.87 8.90 14.46
CA LEU A 556 -7.67 8.88 15.91
C LEU A 556 -8.99 9.00 16.69
N ALA A 557 -9.91 9.85 16.25
CA ALA A 557 -11.22 10.02 16.86
C ALA A 557 -12.08 8.75 16.75
N ASP A 558 -11.92 7.98 15.67
CA ASP A 558 -12.57 6.69 15.45
C ASP A 558 -11.93 5.52 16.24
N GLY A 559 -10.94 5.82 17.10
CA GLY A 559 -10.24 4.82 17.91
C GLY A 559 -9.11 4.07 17.17
N GLY A 560 -8.70 4.58 16.01
CA GLY A 560 -7.59 4.05 15.23
C GLY A 560 -6.23 4.18 15.91
N SER A 561 -5.36 3.19 15.71
CA SER A 561 -3.99 3.18 16.24
C SER A 561 -3.00 3.83 15.29
N LEU A 562 -1.99 4.52 15.83
CA LEU A 562 -0.84 5.05 15.07
C LEU A 562 0.22 3.99 14.78
N GLU A 563 0.24 2.87 15.53
CA GLU A 563 1.33 1.89 15.48
C GLU A 563 1.66 1.42 14.07
N PRO A 564 0.68 1.14 13.19
CA PRO A 564 1.00 0.67 11.84
C PRO A 564 1.71 1.70 10.97
N PHE A 565 1.50 3.00 11.18
CA PHE A 565 2.16 4.06 10.39
C PHE A 565 3.63 4.25 10.73
N TRP A 566 4.10 3.67 11.84
CA TRP A 566 5.52 3.66 12.19
C TRP A 566 6.28 2.52 11.52
N MET A 567 5.60 1.48 11.01
CA MET A 567 6.26 0.32 10.41
C MET A 567 6.98 0.63 9.08
N GLY A 568 6.54 1.67 8.38
CA GLY A 568 7.06 2.08 7.08
C GLY A 568 6.22 3.19 6.48
N LYS A 569 6.45 3.48 5.20
CA LYS A 569 5.69 4.48 4.43
C LYS A 569 4.42 3.84 3.87
N ILE A 570 3.31 4.05 4.56
CA ILE A 570 2.03 3.36 4.33
C ILE A 570 0.92 4.39 4.07
N ALA A 571 0.10 4.14 3.05
CA ALA A 571 -1.10 4.93 2.80
C ALA A 571 -2.27 4.47 3.69
N ALA A 572 -3.19 5.38 4.00
CA ALA A 572 -4.37 5.05 4.80
C ALA A 572 -5.22 3.93 4.17
N SER A 573 -5.38 3.94 2.83
CA SER A 573 -6.10 2.89 2.07
C SER A 573 -5.48 1.50 2.19
N HIS A 574 -4.19 1.41 2.51
CA HIS A 574 -3.47 0.13 2.64
C HIS A 574 -3.41 -0.40 4.07
N PHE A 575 -4.05 0.25 5.03
CA PHE A 575 -4.02 -0.16 6.43
C PHE A 575 -4.44 -1.63 6.63
N GLY A 576 -5.55 -2.04 6.02
CA GLY A 576 -6.04 -3.42 6.09
C GLY A 576 -5.07 -4.43 5.46
N ALA A 577 -4.40 -4.05 4.36
CA ALA A 577 -3.37 -4.86 3.73
C ALA A 577 -2.17 -5.06 4.65
N ILE A 578 -1.67 -3.99 5.26
CA ILE A 578 -0.54 -4.05 6.19
C ILE A 578 -0.87 -4.86 7.44
N GLN A 579 -2.06 -4.68 8.01
CA GLN A 579 -2.52 -5.50 9.14
C GLN A 579 -2.56 -6.98 8.78
N GLU A 580 -3.05 -7.33 7.59
CA GLU A 580 -3.03 -8.71 7.11
C GLU A 580 -1.61 -9.24 7.00
N LEU A 581 -0.69 -8.51 6.35
CA LEU A 581 0.70 -8.94 6.22
C LEU A 581 1.35 -9.17 7.61
N ASN A 582 1.07 -8.30 8.57
CA ASN A 582 1.53 -8.43 9.95
C ASN A 582 0.92 -9.66 10.65
N LEU A 583 -0.38 -9.93 10.50
CA LEU A 583 -1.04 -11.11 11.08
C LEU A 583 -0.53 -12.42 10.47
N ARG A 584 -0.08 -12.40 9.22
CA ARG A 584 0.62 -13.52 8.59
C ARG A 584 2.06 -13.65 9.08
N GLY A 585 2.58 -12.70 9.85
CA GLY A 585 3.98 -12.69 10.32
C GLY A 585 4.98 -12.41 9.21
N LEU A 586 4.53 -11.78 8.12
CA LEU A 586 5.39 -11.35 7.02
C LEU A 586 6.07 -10.00 7.31
N LEU A 587 5.46 -9.21 8.20
CA LEU A 587 6.02 -7.96 8.70
C LEU A 587 6.45 -8.16 10.16
N GLY A 588 7.50 -7.44 10.54
CA GLY A 588 7.93 -7.33 11.92
C GLY A 588 7.33 -6.08 12.60
N ALA A 589 7.42 -6.02 13.92
CA ALA A 589 7.13 -4.79 14.64
C ALA A 589 8.07 -3.65 14.19
N ALA A 590 7.63 -2.40 14.33
CA ALA A 590 8.49 -1.25 14.11
C ALA A 590 9.69 -1.30 15.06
N ALA A 591 10.90 -1.36 14.50
CA ALA A 591 12.14 -1.44 15.27
C ALA A 591 12.41 -0.14 16.06
N ILE A 592 11.90 0.98 15.55
CA ILE A 592 12.14 2.31 16.09
C ILE A 592 10.79 2.96 16.40
N ARG A 593 10.66 3.56 17.58
CA ARG A 593 9.49 4.35 17.99
C ARG A 593 9.83 5.84 18.03
N PRO A 594 8.91 6.73 17.64
CA PRO A 594 9.19 8.16 17.66
C PRO A 594 9.49 8.67 19.07
N ILE A 595 10.66 9.30 19.26
CA ILE A 595 11.11 9.78 20.59
C ILE A 595 10.21 10.87 21.17
N PHE A 596 9.49 11.62 20.33
CA PHE A 596 8.56 12.64 20.80
C PHE A 596 7.37 12.03 21.58
N LEU A 597 7.08 10.73 21.42
CA LEU A 597 6.06 10.03 22.21
C LEU A 597 6.52 9.65 23.63
N ASP A 598 7.80 9.86 23.93
CA ASP A 598 8.35 9.63 25.28
C ASP A 598 8.04 10.79 26.24
N ASP A 599 7.73 11.98 25.71
CA ASP A 599 7.30 13.13 26.50
C ASP A 599 5.86 12.95 27.02
N VAL A 600 5.67 13.20 28.32
CA VAL A 600 4.36 13.16 28.98
C VAL A 600 3.38 14.13 28.32
N LYS A 601 3.82 15.35 27.99
CA LYS A 601 2.96 16.36 27.35
C LYS A 601 2.54 15.93 25.94
N ALA A 602 3.40 15.24 25.21
CA ALA A 602 3.04 14.69 23.91
C ALA A 602 1.96 13.60 24.04
N ARG A 603 2.01 12.77 25.09
CA ARG A 603 0.96 11.78 25.36
C ARG A 603 -0.38 12.43 25.72
N ASP A 604 -0.37 13.52 26.48
CA ASP A 604 -1.59 14.28 26.79
C ASP A 604 -2.23 14.87 25.53
N ARG A 605 -1.41 15.43 24.63
CA ARG A 605 -1.85 15.92 23.31
C ARG A 605 -2.40 14.82 22.42
N LEU A 606 -1.76 13.65 22.41
CA LEU A 606 -2.27 12.47 21.70
C LEU A 606 -3.62 12.02 22.25
N GLN A 607 -3.78 11.95 23.58
CA GLN A 607 -5.06 11.61 24.20
C GLN A 607 -6.15 12.63 23.89
N ARG A 608 -5.81 13.92 23.82
CA ARG A 608 -6.76 14.95 23.36
C ARG A 608 -7.19 14.67 21.93
N ALA A 609 -6.26 14.40 21.02
CA ALA A 609 -6.59 14.08 19.63
C ALA A 609 -7.50 12.85 19.51
N GLN A 610 -7.26 11.81 20.33
CA GLN A 610 -8.12 10.62 20.40
C GLN A 610 -9.54 10.89 20.92
N ARG A 611 -9.77 12.00 21.65
CA ARG A 611 -11.10 12.43 22.09
C ARG A 611 -11.84 13.25 21.02
N GLY A 612 -11.21 13.49 19.86
CA GLY A 612 -11.72 14.34 18.79
C GLY A 612 -11.30 15.79 18.99
N ILE A 613 -10.42 16.27 18.11
CA ILE A 613 -10.05 17.69 18.01
C ILE A 613 -10.01 18.10 16.54
N THR A 614 -10.18 19.39 16.29
CA THR A 614 -9.95 20.01 14.98
C THR A 614 -8.53 20.59 14.89
N PRO A 615 -8.04 20.94 13.69
CA PRO A 615 -6.76 21.63 13.56
C PRO A 615 -6.68 22.95 14.35
N LEU A 616 -7.80 23.65 14.56
CA LEU A 616 -7.84 24.90 15.34
C LEU A 616 -7.63 24.65 16.84
N ASP A 617 -8.11 23.53 17.37
CA ASP A 617 -7.90 23.17 18.78
C ASP A 617 -6.43 22.84 19.09
N MET A 618 -5.61 22.55 18.07
CA MET A 618 -4.18 22.29 18.21
C MET A 618 -3.36 23.56 18.49
N VAL A 619 -3.95 24.75 18.29
CA VAL A 619 -3.31 26.05 18.55
C VAL A 619 -3.96 26.83 19.70
N ALA A 620 -5.06 26.35 20.25
CA ALA A 620 -5.82 27.00 21.33
C ALA A 620 -5.35 26.63 22.76
N GLU A 621 -4.08 26.24 22.92
CA GLU A 621 -3.48 25.81 24.21
C GLU A 621 -3.04 26.96 25.11
#